data_AF-A0A432TFR5-F1
#
_entry.id   AF-A0A432TFR5-F1
#
_cell.length_a   1.000
_cell.length_b   1.000
_cell.length_c   1.000
_cell.angle_alpha   90.00
_cell.angle_beta   90.00
_cell.angle_gamma   90.00
#
_symmetry.space_group_name_H-M   'P 1'
#
loop_
_entity.id
_entity.type
_entity.pdbx_description
1 polymer ?
#
loop_
_entity_poly.entity_id
_entity_poly.type
_entity_poly.pdbx_seq_one_letter_code
_entity_poly.pdbx_strand_id
1 'polypeptide(L)'
;MPVLVEATSVIIKRSAIDEKWPGGWESFVRDVPNQTLCADTLIARVGFMNPDDVESYINSLQKKGFIYLSKTDEDDLVVADQLQGLYVNCNWVRFGRVNHDQDSE
;
A
#
# COMPACT_ATOMS: atom_id res chain seq x y z
N MET A 1 -5.99 11.64 4.21
CA MET A 1 -6.82 10.94 5.21
C MET A 1 -6.11 9.62 5.51
N PRO A 2 -6.00 9.15 6.77
CA PRO A 2 -5.32 7.88 7.02
C PRO A 2 -6.08 6.71 6.38
N VAL A 3 -5.34 5.74 5.85
CA VAL A 3 -5.88 4.44 5.42
C VAL A 3 -5.56 3.40 6.47
N LEU A 4 -6.51 2.52 6.77
CA LEU A 4 -6.30 1.43 7.73
C LEU A 4 -5.31 0.41 7.17
N VAL A 5 -4.35 -0.02 7.98
CA VAL A 5 -3.48 -1.18 7.73
C VAL A 5 -4.03 -2.34 8.54
N GLU A 6 -4.45 -3.39 7.85
CA GLU A 6 -4.95 -4.64 8.45
C GLU A 6 -4.09 -5.79 7.91
N ALA A 7 -3.70 -6.72 8.80
CA ALA A 7 -2.72 -7.77 8.51
C ALA A 7 -1.49 -7.19 7.79
N THR A 8 -1.22 -7.62 6.55
CA THR A 8 -0.18 -7.04 5.69
C THR A 8 -0.80 -6.20 4.60
N SER A 9 -0.30 -4.98 4.41
CA SER A 9 -0.83 -4.02 3.46
C SER A 9 0.28 -3.51 2.53
N VAL A 10 0.01 -3.53 1.22
CA VAL A 10 0.84 -2.85 0.21
C VAL A 10 0.26 -1.46 -0.01
N ILE A 11 1.04 -0.44 0.32
CA ILE A 11 0.69 0.98 0.18
C ILE A 11 1.41 1.52 -1.04
N ILE A 12 0.70 2.19 -1.95
CA ILE A 12 1.19 2.64 -3.25
C ILE A 12 0.87 4.13 -3.41
N LYS A 13 1.80 4.93 -3.92
CA LYS A 13 1.56 6.33 -4.30
C LYS A 13 0.48 6.42 -5.38
N ARG A 14 -0.52 7.28 -5.18
CA ARG A 14 -1.57 7.53 -6.19
C ARG A 14 -0.98 8.09 -7.48
N SER A 15 -0.02 9.00 -7.38
CA SER A 15 0.67 9.57 -8.55
C SER A 15 1.36 8.50 -9.41
N ALA A 16 1.99 7.50 -8.78
CA ALA A 16 2.63 6.40 -9.49
C ALA A 16 1.60 5.50 -10.20
N ILE A 17 0.43 5.29 -9.59
CA ILE A 17 -0.68 4.57 -10.23
C ILE A 17 -1.16 5.32 -11.47
N ASP A 18 -1.38 6.62 -11.35
CA ASP A 18 -1.87 7.45 -12.45
C ASP A 18 -0.87 7.50 -13.62
N GLU A 19 0.43 7.48 -13.32
CA GLU A 19 1.50 7.50 -14.32
C GLU A 19 1.77 6.13 -14.95
N LYS A 20 1.83 5.06 -14.15
CA LYS A 20 2.41 3.76 -14.55
C LYS A 20 1.38 2.68 -14.81
N TRP A 21 0.17 2.78 -14.26
CA TRP A 21 -0.87 1.78 -14.51
C TRP A 21 -1.55 2.06 -15.87
N PRO A 22 -1.64 1.07 -16.79
CA PRO A 22 -2.37 1.25 -18.04
C PRO A 22 -3.84 1.61 -17.80
N GLY A 23 -4.26 2.80 -18.26
CA GLY A 23 -5.61 3.34 -17.99
C GLY A 23 -5.76 4.00 -16.61
N GLY A 24 -4.65 4.22 -15.91
CA GLY A 24 -4.57 5.00 -14.67
C GLY A 24 -5.40 4.43 -13.52
N TRP A 25 -5.86 5.33 -12.65
CA TRP A 25 -6.63 4.99 -11.45
C TRP A 25 -7.83 4.09 -11.68
N GLU A 26 -8.66 4.41 -12.66
CA GLU A 26 -9.92 3.68 -12.84
C GLU A 26 -9.68 2.22 -13.23
N SER A 27 -8.68 1.97 -14.07
CA SER A 27 -8.26 0.60 -14.40
C SER A 27 -7.64 -0.07 -13.18
N PHE A 28 -6.80 0.63 -12.43
CA PHE A 28 -6.23 0.08 -11.20
C PHE A 28 -7.32 -0.38 -10.22
N VAL A 29 -8.35 0.43 -9.98
CA VAL A 29 -9.47 0.10 -9.08
C VAL A 29 -10.20 -1.17 -9.53
N ARG A 30 -10.38 -1.35 -10.85
CA ARG A 30 -11.03 -2.55 -11.42
C ARG A 30 -10.15 -3.80 -11.33
N ASP A 31 -8.83 -3.62 -11.39
CA ASP A 31 -7.85 -4.70 -11.50
C ASP A 31 -7.25 -5.13 -10.15
N VAL A 32 -7.60 -4.47 -9.04
CA VAL A 32 -7.13 -4.87 -7.70
C VAL A 32 -7.48 -6.34 -7.44
N PRO A 33 -6.53 -7.17 -6.94
CA PRO A 33 -6.71 -8.61 -6.87
C PRO A 33 -7.78 -9.07 -5.86
N ASN A 34 -8.29 -8.18 -5.02
CA ASN A 34 -9.27 -8.46 -4.00
C ASN A 34 -10.08 -7.20 -3.62
N GLN A 35 -11.10 -7.36 -2.79
CA GLN A 35 -12.01 -6.29 -2.38
C GLN A 35 -11.50 -5.50 -1.16
N THR A 36 -10.19 -5.33 -1.01
CA THR A 36 -9.61 -4.64 0.16
C THR A 36 -9.08 -3.25 -0.16
N LEU A 37 -9.24 -2.77 -1.39
CA LEU A 37 -8.76 -1.44 -1.79
C LEU A 37 -9.33 -0.36 -0.86
N CYS A 38 -8.43 0.40 -0.24
CA CYS A 38 -8.73 1.62 0.49
C CYS A 38 -7.79 2.70 -0.01
N ALA A 39 -8.27 3.92 -0.23
CA ALA A 39 -7.42 4.97 -0.78
C ALA A 39 -7.83 6.36 -0.30
N ASP A 40 -6.87 7.27 -0.34
CA ASP A 40 -7.11 8.70 -0.29
C ASP A 40 -6.53 9.37 -1.54
N THR A 41 -6.33 10.69 -1.51
CA THR A 41 -5.80 11.44 -2.66
C THR A 41 -4.31 11.21 -2.90
N LEU A 42 -3.55 10.69 -1.93
CA LEU A 42 -2.10 10.54 -1.99
C LEU A 42 -1.66 9.08 -2.10
N ILE A 43 -2.38 8.17 -1.45
CA ILE A 43 -2.02 6.76 -1.36
C ILE A 43 -3.21 5.84 -1.62
N ALA A 44 -2.93 4.68 -2.19
CA ALA A 44 -3.82 3.53 -2.26
C ALA A 44 -3.23 2.39 -1.43
N ARG A 45 -4.09 1.60 -0.79
CA ARG A 45 -3.72 0.45 0.03
C ARG A 45 -4.48 -0.77 -0.44
N VAL A 46 -3.76 -1.88 -0.61
CA VAL A 46 -4.34 -3.21 -0.82
C VAL A 46 -3.86 -4.13 0.31
N GLY A 47 -4.80 -4.79 0.98
CA GLY A 47 -4.56 -5.70 2.11
C GLY A 47 -4.47 -7.16 1.67
N PHE A 48 -3.66 -7.93 2.39
CA PHE A 48 -3.40 -9.35 2.16
C PHE A 48 -3.24 -10.09 3.50
N MET A 49 -3.70 -11.34 3.51
CA MET A 49 -3.60 -12.23 4.68
C MET A 49 -2.36 -13.14 4.63
N ASN A 50 -1.78 -13.36 3.45
CA ASN A 50 -0.65 -14.25 3.24
C ASN A 50 0.55 -13.48 2.65
N PRO A 51 1.77 -13.61 3.23
CA PRO A 51 3.00 -13.09 2.64
C PRO A 51 3.23 -13.48 1.17
N ASP A 52 2.87 -14.69 0.75
CA ASP A 52 3.07 -15.13 -0.65
C ASP A 52 2.25 -14.30 -1.64
N ASP A 53 1.05 -13.87 -1.24
CA ASP A 53 0.18 -13.02 -2.06
C ASP A 53 0.76 -11.59 -2.15
N VAL A 54 1.38 -11.11 -1.08
CA VAL A 54 2.07 -9.80 -1.05
C VAL A 54 3.23 -9.81 -2.03
N GLU A 55 4.09 -10.83 -1.97
CA GLU A 55 5.23 -10.97 -2.88
C GLU A 55 4.76 -11.07 -4.34
N SER A 56 3.76 -11.90 -4.60
CA SER A 56 3.16 -12.05 -5.93
C SER A 56 2.59 -10.73 -6.47
N TYR A 57 1.94 -9.95 -5.61
CA TYR A 57 1.39 -8.66 -5.97
C TYR A 57 2.48 -7.61 -6.26
N ILE A 58 3.52 -7.52 -5.41
CA ILE A 58 4.67 -6.64 -5.63
C ILE A 58 5.38 -6.98 -6.94
N ASN A 59 5.60 -8.26 -7.21
CA ASN A 59 6.18 -8.72 -8.48
C ASN A 59 5.33 -8.29 -9.69
N SER A 60 4.00 -8.31 -9.55
CA SER A 60 3.09 -7.86 -10.61
C SER A 60 3.13 -6.34 -10.84
N LEU A 61 3.39 -5.56 -9.79
CA LEU A 61 3.57 -4.10 -9.84
C LEU A 61 4.92 -3.75 -10.46
N GLN A 62 6.01 -4.42 -10.05
CA GLN A 62 7.33 -4.21 -10.62
C GLN A 62 7.37 -4.51 -12.12
N LYS A 63 6.65 -5.53 -12.59
CA LYS A 63 6.47 -5.81 -14.03
C LYS A 63 5.78 -4.67 -14.80
N LYS A 64 5.05 -3.79 -14.11
CA LYS A 64 4.42 -2.58 -14.68
C LYS A 64 5.29 -1.32 -14.48
N GLY A 65 6.50 -1.45 -13.93
CA GLY A 65 7.44 -0.35 -13.74
C GLY A 65 7.32 0.36 -12.38
N PHE A 66 6.54 -0.18 -11.43
CA PHE A 66 6.55 0.33 -10.06
C PHE A 66 7.84 -0.04 -9.34
N ILE A 67 8.36 0.88 -8.56
CA ILE A 67 9.63 0.76 -7.84
C ILE A 67 9.34 0.40 -6.38
N TYR A 68 10.04 -0.64 -5.91
CA TYR A 68 10.02 -1.09 -4.52
C TYR A 68 11.46 -1.40 -4.08
N LEU A 69 11.84 -0.87 -2.92
CA LEU A 69 13.19 -0.93 -2.36
C LEU A 69 14.26 -0.27 -3.25
N SER A 70 13.98 0.96 -3.68
CA SER A 70 14.93 1.79 -4.40
C SER A 70 16.16 2.11 -3.55
N LYS A 71 17.29 2.36 -4.23
CA LYS A 71 18.50 2.90 -3.61
C LYS A 71 18.51 4.43 -3.53
N THR A 72 17.54 5.08 -4.19
CA THR A 72 17.49 6.54 -4.43
C THR A 72 16.26 7.21 -3.79
N ASP A 73 15.57 6.55 -2.86
CA ASP A 73 14.30 7.02 -2.23
C ASP A 73 13.15 7.27 -3.23
N GLU A 74 13.21 6.67 -4.41
CA GLU A 74 12.22 6.76 -5.48
C GLU A 74 11.13 5.68 -5.41
N ASP A 75 10.90 5.11 -4.22
CA ASP A 75 9.91 4.06 -4.02
C ASP A 75 8.50 4.53 -4.34
N ASP A 76 7.78 3.76 -5.17
CA ASP A 76 6.37 3.98 -5.46
C ASP A 76 5.47 3.30 -4.45
N LEU A 77 5.98 2.29 -3.77
CA LEU A 77 5.22 1.50 -2.80
C LEU A 77 6.05 1.11 -1.57
N VAL A 78 5.34 0.78 -0.50
CA VAL A 78 5.90 0.29 0.75
C VAL A 78 4.95 -0.74 1.36
N VAL A 79 5.50 -1.71 2.09
CA VAL A 79 4.72 -2.71 2.82
C VAL A 79 4.61 -2.29 4.28
N ALA A 80 3.40 -2.40 4.83
CA ALA A 80 3.12 -2.22 6.25
C ALA A 80 2.51 -3.50 6.83
N ASP A 81 2.95 -3.89 8.01
CA ASP A 81 2.30 -4.90 8.85
C ASP A 81 1.61 -4.21 10.03
N GLN A 82 0.42 -4.68 10.40
CA GLN A 82 -0.37 -4.07 11.46
C GLN A 82 0.36 -4.06 12.82
N LEU A 83 1.17 -5.09 13.10
CA LEU A 83 1.88 -5.25 14.38
C LEU A 83 3.23 -4.54 14.34
N GLN A 84 4.00 -4.66 13.25
CA GLN A 84 5.37 -4.14 13.15
C GLN A 84 5.43 -2.70 12.60
N GLY A 85 4.44 -2.28 11.81
CA GLY A 85 4.46 -1.01 11.08
C GLY A 85 5.08 -1.15 9.69
N LEU A 86 5.77 -0.12 9.21
CA LEU A 86 6.44 -0.16 7.91
C LEU A 86 7.64 -1.10 7.94
N TYR A 87 7.76 -1.99 6.95
CA TYR A 87 8.89 -2.92 6.85
C TYR A 87 10.22 -2.21 6.55
N VAL A 88 10.15 -1.04 5.91
CA VAL A 88 11.29 -0.21 5.58
C VAL A 88 10.99 1.25 5.85
N ASN A 89 12.05 2.04 6.07
CA ASN A 89 11.91 3.49 6.17
C ASN A 89 11.34 4.04 4.87
N CYS A 90 10.36 4.91 5.00
CA CYS A 90 9.70 5.56 3.88
C CYS A 90 9.52 7.04 4.20
N ASN A 91 9.94 7.91 3.28
CA ASN A 91 9.91 9.36 3.49
C ASN A 91 8.53 9.99 3.16
N TRP A 92 7.64 9.25 2.48
CA TRP A 92 6.38 9.76 1.97
C TRP A 92 5.14 9.18 2.67
N VAL A 93 5.28 8.18 3.55
CA VAL A 93 4.23 7.75 4.48
C VAL A 93 4.71 7.78 5.92
N ARG A 94 3.74 7.95 6.83
CA ARG A 94 3.93 7.76 8.26
C ARG A 94 2.95 6.71 8.75
N PHE A 95 3.39 5.88 9.68
CA PHE A 95 2.57 4.87 10.32
C PHE A 95 2.22 5.31 11.74
N GLY A 96 0.96 5.16 12.12
CA GLY A 96 0.46 5.46 13.46
C GLY A 96 -0.40 4.31 13.96
N ARG A 97 -0.39 4.07 15.27
CA ARG A 97 -1.27 3.10 15.93
C ARG A 97 -2.33 3.85 16.71
N VAL A 98 -3.57 3.40 16.60
CA VAL A 98 -4.69 3.88 17.41
C VAL A 98 -5.15 2.69 18.23
N ASN A 99 -4.99 2.76 19.55
CA ASN A 99 -5.55 1.76 20.45
C ASN A 99 -7.06 1.98 20.51
N HIS A 100 -7.83 0.91 20.37
CA HIS A 100 -9.28 0.94 20.55
C HIS A 100 -9.67 0.72 22.02
N ASP A 101 -8.87 1.27 22.94
CA ASP A 101 -9.23 1.39 24.35
C ASP A 101 -9.76 2.81 24.56
N GLN A 102 -10.99 3.05 24.11
CA GLN A 102 -11.81 4.09 24.70
C GLN A 102 -12.79 3.41 25.64
N ASP A 103 -12.44 3.51 26.92
CA ASP A 103 -13.32 3.27 28.05
C ASP A 103 -14.72 3.82 27.75
N SER A 104 -15.67 2.90 27.67
CA SER A 104 -17.09 3.20 27.75
C SER A 104 -17.48 3.16 29.22
N GLU A 105 -17.18 4.22 29.97
CA GLU A 105 -17.83 4.58 31.24
C GLU A 105 -18.07 6.10 31.31
#